data_AF-A0A6P0YIS7-F1
#
_entry.id   AF-A0A6P0YIS7-F1
#
_cell.length_a   1.000
_cell.length_b   1.000
_cell.length_c   1.000
_cell.angle_alpha   90.00
_cell.angle_beta   90.00
_cell.angle_gamma   90.00
#
_symmetry.space_group_name_H-M   'P 1'
#
loop_
_entity.id
_entity.type
_entity.pdbx_description
1 polymer ?
#
loop_
_entity_poly.entity_id
_entity_poly.type
_entity_poly.pdbx_seq_one_letter_code
_entity_poly.pdbx_strand_id
1 'polypeptide(L)'
;MRLEIWELPIKLFYKESLAIWKEKLGDNHPDVATSLNSLAGLYKSQGRYTEGEPLYKESLAIWKEKLGDNHPDVATSLNSLAGLYKSQGRYTEAEPLYLPPEPQSSSQTTQTLCKKTRPNGNATCTAIIWRY
;
A
#
# COMPACT_ATOMS: atom_id res chain seq x y z
N MET A 1 -30.82 1.28 -18.80
CA MET A 1 -31.38 2.56 -18.27
C MET A 1 -32.14 2.16 -17.01
N ARG A 2 -31.79 2.48 -15.75
CA ARG A 2 -31.08 3.61 -15.14
C ARG A 2 -30.62 3.15 -13.72
N LEU A 3 -29.32 2.94 -13.51
CA LEU A 3 -28.72 2.54 -12.22
C LEU A 3 -28.36 3.77 -11.35
N GLU A 4 -29.25 4.77 -11.23
CA GLU A 4 -28.87 6.04 -10.59
C GLU A 4 -29.77 6.47 -9.43
N ILE A 5 -30.92 5.83 -9.22
CA ILE A 5 -31.92 6.34 -8.25
C ILE A 5 -31.66 5.82 -6.81
N TRP A 6 -31.01 4.67 -6.64
CA TRP A 6 -30.75 4.08 -5.32
C TRP A 6 -29.29 4.17 -4.85
N GLU A 7 -28.36 4.61 -5.70
CA GLU A 7 -26.93 4.71 -5.35
C GLU A 7 -26.56 6.02 -4.63
N LEU A 8 -27.33 7.07 -4.87
CA LEU A 8 -27.14 8.39 -4.26
C LEU A 8 -27.30 8.41 -2.73
N PRO A 9 -28.32 7.76 -2.11
CA PRO A 9 -28.51 7.85 -0.66
C PRO A 9 -27.37 7.19 0.11
N ILE A 10 -26.89 6.02 -0.32
CA ILE A 10 -25.82 5.29 0.40
C ILE A 10 -24.53 6.11 0.39
N LYS A 11 -24.13 6.62 -0.77
CA LYS A 11 -22.94 7.49 -0.89
C LYS A 11 -23.08 8.76 -0.05
N LEU A 12 -24.27 9.34 -0.01
CA LEU A 12 -24.55 10.54 0.79
C LEU A 12 -24.37 10.25 2.29
N PHE A 13 -24.94 9.16 2.81
CA PHE A 13 -24.80 8.79 4.22
C PHE A 13 -23.35 8.58 4.65
N TYR A 14 -22.52 7.94 3.80
CA TYR A 14 -21.10 7.79 4.10
C TYR A 14 -20.35 9.13 4.13
N LYS A 15 -20.68 10.05 3.22
CA LYS A 15 -20.06 11.39 3.18
C LYS A 15 -20.48 12.25 4.37
N GLU A 16 -21.76 12.23 4.72
CA GLU A 16 -22.29 12.94 5.89
C GLU A 16 -21.68 12.39 7.18
N SER A 17 -21.65 11.06 7.34
CA SER A 17 -20.97 10.40 8.46
C SER A 17 -19.51 10.84 8.55
N LEU A 18 -18.77 10.80 7.44
CA LEU A 18 -17.37 11.21 7.40
C LEU A 18 -17.18 12.67 7.82
N ALA A 19 -18.03 13.58 7.34
CA ALA A 19 -17.98 15.00 7.70
C ALA A 19 -18.23 15.21 9.20
N ILE A 20 -19.21 14.51 9.78
CA ILE A 20 -19.50 14.57 11.23
C ILE A 20 -18.30 14.05 12.03
N TRP A 21 -17.73 12.91 11.65
CA TRP A 21 -16.56 12.35 12.34
C TRP A 21 -15.35 13.27 12.28
N LYS A 22 -15.07 13.88 11.11
CA LYS A 22 -14.00 14.86 10.95
C LYS A 22 -14.21 16.10 11.83
N GLU A 23 -15.44 16.61 11.90
CA GLU A 23 -15.76 17.76 12.76
C GLU A 23 -15.62 17.43 14.24
N LYS A 24 -16.08 16.25 14.69
CA LYS A 24 -16.12 15.91 16.12
C LYS A 24 -14.81 15.37 16.66
N LEU A 25 -14.07 14.59 15.87
CA LEU A 25 -12.90 13.84 16.34
C LEU A 25 -11.59 14.29 15.69
N GLY A 26 -11.67 15.13 14.65
CA GLY A 26 -10.52 15.54 13.84
C GLY A 26 -10.16 14.52 12.76
N ASP A 27 -9.39 14.99 11.77
CA ASP A 27 -9.06 14.21 10.57
C ASP A 27 -8.29 12.91 10.84
N ASN A 28 -7.56 12.83 11.96
CA ASN A 28 -6.69 11.69 12.26
C ASN A 28 -7.34 10.66 13.18
N HIS A 29 -8.66 10.67 13.38
CA HIS A 29 -9.29 9.70 14.27
C HIS A 29 -9.45 8.30 13.61
N PRO A 30 -9.24 7.19 14.35
CA PRO A 30 -9.53 5.82 13.88
C PRO A 30 -10.91 5.62 13.22
N ASP A 31 -11.94 6.29 13.74
CA ASP A 31 -13.31 6.23 13.18
C ASP A 31 -13.43 6.94 11.83
N VAL A 32 -12.65 8.00 11.61
CA VAL A 32 -12.52 8.65 10.30
C VAL A 32 -11.84 7.69 9.32
N ALA A 33 -10.77 7.02 9.74
CA ALA A 33 -10.08 6.01 8.92
C ALA A 33 -10.99 4.83 8.55
N THR A 34 -11.83 4.37 9.48
CA THR A 34 -12.83 3.30 9.26
C THR A 34 -13.90 3.74 8.27
N SER A 35 -14.40 4.97 8.41
CA SER A 35 -15.39 5.55 7.51
C SER A 35 -14.85 5.70 6.08
N LEU A 36 -13.61 6.17 5.93
CA LEU A 36 -12.91 6.28 4.65
C LEU A 36 -12.74 4.91 3.98
N ASN A 37 -12.31 3.89 4.74
CA ASN A 37 -12.13 2.52 4.27
C ASN A 37 -13.46 1.94 3.75
N SER A 38 -14.56 2.21 4.45
CA SER A 38 -15.91 1.76 4.07
C SER A 38 -16.41 2.41 2.79
N LEU A 39 -16.23 3.73 2.65
CA LEU A 39 -16.57 4.46 1.42
C LEU A 39 -15.73 4.00 0.22
N ALA A 40 -14.44 3.74 0.44
CA ALA A 40 -13.56 3.18 -0.58
C ALA A 40 -14.02 1.79 -1.05
N GLY A 41 -14.46 0.94 -0.12
CA GLY A 41 -15.04 -0.37 -0.41
C GLY A 41 -16.31 -0.30 -1.26
N LEU A 42 -17.18 0.68 -0.96
CA LEU A 42 -18.36 0.96 -1.79
C LEU A 42 -17.96 1.30 -3.22
N TYR A 43 -17.00 2.20 -3.42
CA TYR A 43 -16.53 2.54 -4.78
C TYR A 43 -15.87 1.38 -5.50
N LYS A 44 -15.09 0.55 -4.79
CA LYS A 44 -14.52 -0.68 -5.34
C LYS A 44 -15.63 -1.61 -5.83
N SER A 45 -16.70 -1.81 -5.06
CA SER A 45 -17.84 -2.66 -5.45
C SER A 45 -18.58 -2.15 -6.69
N GLN A 46 -18.57 -0.84 -6.92
CA GLN A 46 -19.15 -0.18 -8.10
C GLN A 46 -18.20 -0.15 -9.31
N GLY A 47 -16.98 -0.70 -9.20
CA GLY A 47 -15.94 -0.61 -10.23
C GLY A 47 -15.32 0.78 -10.38
N ARG A 48 -15.61 1.71 -9.46
CA ARG A 48 -15.12 3.11 -9.47
C ARG A 48 -13.79 3.23 -8.73
N TYR A 49 -12.80 2.49 -9.20
CA TYR A 49 -11.57 2.32 -8.43
C TYR A 49 -10.75 3.62 -8.26
N THR A 50 -10.85 4.56 -9.20
CA THR A 50 -10.18 5.87 -9.14
C THR A 50 -10.68 6.75 -8.00
N GLU A 51 -11.95 6.60 -7.59
CA GLU A 51 -12.52 7.32 -6.45
C GLU A 51 -12.21 6.62 -5.12
N GLY A 52 -12.08 5.29 -5.12
CA GLY A 52 -11.76 4.50 -3.93
C GLY A 52 -10.28 4.55 -3.53
N GLU A 53 -9.36 4.62 -4.50
CA GLU A 53 -7.92 4.65 -4.26
C GLU A 53 -7.46 5.75 -3.28
N PRO A 54 -7.81 7.04 -3.46
CA PRO A 54 -7.37 8.09 -2.53
C PRO A 54 -7.92 7.88 -1.12
N LEU A 55 -9.12 7.33 -0.97
CA LEU A 55 -9.76 7.08 0.32
C LEU A 55 -9.07 5.96 1.10
N TYR A 56 -8.66 4.87 0.43
CA TYR A 56 -7.84 3.83 1.07
C TYR A 56 -6.46 4.37 1.49
N LYS A 57 -5.85 5.24 0.69
CA LYS A 57 -4.57 5.88 1.03
C LYS A 57 -4.68 6.80 2.26
N GLU A 58 -5.74 7.61 2.32
CA GLU A 58 -6.02 8.48 3.47
C GLU A 58 -6.26 7.66 4.75
N SER A 59 -7.10 6.61 4.66
CA SER A 59 -7.34 5.68 5.78
C SER A 59 -6.05 5.04 6.28
N LEU A 60 -5.19 4.55 5.36
CA LEU A 60 -3.91 3.94 5.70
C LEU A 60 -2.96 4.92 6.41
N ALA A 61 -2.90 6.18 5.96
CA ALA A 61 -2.07 7.20 6.57
C ALA A 61 -2.50 7.47 8.03
N ILE A 62 -3.80 7.57 8.28
CA ILE A 62 -4.35 7.76 9.63
C ILE A 62 -4.01 6.57 10.53
N TRP A 63 -4.22 5.34 10.06
CA TRP A 63 -3.92 4.15 10.85
C TRP A 63 -2.42 4.03 11.18
N LYS A 64 -1.55 4.34 10.23
CA LYS A 64 -0.09 4.38 10.44
C LYS A 64 0.31 5.41 11.49
N GLU A 65 -0.28 6.61 11.43
CA GLU A 65 0.00 7.67 12.40
C GLU A 65 -0.46 7.29 13.82
N LYS A 66 -1.65 6.66 13.95
CA LYS A 66 -2.24 6.36 15.25
C LYS A 66 -1.74 5.10 15.91
N LEU A 67 -1.53 4.03 15.14
CA LEU A 67 -1.27 2.70 15.67
C LEU A 67 0.11 2.15 15.30
N GLY A 68 0.82 2.83 14.39
CA GLY A 68 2.09 2.37 13.86
C GLY A 68 1.95 1.25 12.84
N ASP A 69 3.05 0.95 12.12
CA ASP A 69 3.03 0.08 10.94
C ASP A 69 2.66 -1.39 11.22
N ASN A 70 2.81 -1.85 12.46
CA ASN A 70 2.61 -3.26 12.83
C ASN A 70 1.20 -3.58 13.35
N HIS A 71 0.27 -2.62 13.30
CA HIS A 71 -1.09 -2.84 13.80
C HIS A 71 -1.95 -3.67 12.81
N PRO A 72 -2.80 -4.58 13.30
CA PRO A 72 -3.75 -5.32 12.46
C PRO A 72 -4.62 -4.45 11.55
N ASP A 73 -5.00 -3.24 12.00
CA ASP A 73 -5.79 -2.30 11.20
C ASP A 73 -5.00 -1.72 10.03
N VAL A 74 -3.70 -1.47 10.21
CA VAL A 74 -2.80 -1.05 9.11
C VAL A 74 -2.71 -2.18 8.08
N ALA A 75 -2.53 -3.43 8.53
CA ALA A 75 -2.52 -4.59 7.64
C ALA A 75 -3.87 -4.75 6.88
N THR A 76 -4.99 -4.48 7.56
CA THR A 76 -6.33 -4.52 6.95
C THR A 76 -6.50 -3.45 5.87
N SER A 77 -6.03 -2.22 6.13
CA SER A 77 -6.06 -1.13 5.13
C SER A 77 -5.12 -1.40 3.96
N LEU A 78 -3.93 -1.96 4.20
CA LEU A 78 -3.01 -2.39 3.14
C LEU A 78 -3.64 -3.47 2.25
N ASN A 79 -4.24 -4.50 2.85
CA ASN A 79 -4.97 -5.55 2.12
C ASN A 79 -6.13 -4.98 1.30
N SER A 80 -6.83 -3.97 1.83
CA SER A 80 -7.94 -3.32 1.13
C SER A 80 -7.47 -2.56 -0.12
N LEU A 81 -6.37 -1.80 0.01
CA LEU A 81 -5.73 -1.09 -1.10
C LEU A 81 -5.16 -2.05 -2.15
N ALA A 82 -4.45 -3.10 -1.70
CA ALA A 82 -3.90 -4.12 -2.59
C ALA A 82 -5.01 -4.90 -3.33
N GLY A 83 -6.13 -5.16 -2.65
CA GLY A 83 -7.32 -5.74 -3.24
C GLY A 83 -7.97 -4.84 -4.30
N LEU A 84 -7.91 -3.52 -4.14
CA LEU A 84 -8.35 -2.56 -5.15
C LEU A 84 -7.44 -2.58 -6.38
N TYR A 85 -6.11 -2.58 -6.21
CA TYR A 85 -5.18 -2.68 -7.34
C TYR A 85 -5.28 -4.01 -8.09
N LYS A 86 -5.45 -5.12 -7.37
CA LYS A 86 -5.75 -6.42 -7.98
C LYS A 86 -7.01 -6.38 -8.84
N SER A 87 -8.06 -5.70 -8.37
CA SER A 87 -9.32 -5.55 -9.11
C SER A 87 -9.17 -4.68 -10.37
N GLN A 88 -8.18 -3.78 -10.40
CA GLN A 88 -7.80 -3.00 -11.58
C GLN A 88 -6.83 -3.73 -12.53
N GLY A 89 -6.32 -4.90 -12.16
CA GLY A 89 -5.25 -5.59 -12.90
C GLY A 89 -3.87 -4.96 -12.74
N ARG A 90 -3.69 -4.03 -11.80
CA ARG A 90 -2.42 -3.34 -11.49
C ARG A 90 -1.60 -4.16 -10.48
N TYR A 91 -1.17 -5.35 -10.87
CA TYR A 91 -0.47 -6.28 -9.98
C TYR A 91 0.86 -5.73 -9.45
N THR A 92 1.58 -4.96 -10.26
CA THR A 92 2.85 -4.32 -9.90
C THR A 92 2.74 -3.35 -8.72
N GLU A 93 1.56 -2.77 -8.51
CA GLU A 93 1.29 -1.86 -7.40
C GLU A 93 0.68 -2.56 -6.18
N ALA A 94 0.07 -3.74 -6.39
CA ALA A 94 -0.49 -4.56 -5.31
C ALA A 94 0.60 -5.37 -4.58
N GLU A 95 1.60 -5.87 -5.31
CA GLU A 95 2.68 -6.70 -4.80
C GLU A 95 3.43 -6.09 -3.60
N PRO A 96 3.93 -4.84 -3.66
CA PRO A 96 4.63 -4.22 -2.52
C PRO A 96 3.72 -3.89 -1.33
N LEU A 97 2.39 -4.03 -1.46
CA LEU A 97 1.45 -3.83 -0.36
C LEU A 97 1.14 -5.12 0.39
N TYR A 98 1.28 -6.29 -0.26
CA TYR A 98 1.14 -7.60 0.38
C TYR A 98 2.45 -8.08 1.01
N LEU A 99 3.58 -7.67 0.45
CA LEU A 99 4.89 -8.00 0.97
C LEU A 99 5.35 -6.81 1.84
N PRO A 100 5.72 -7.00 3.13
CA PRO A 100 6.47 -5.97 3.84
C PRO A 100 7.73 -5.65 3.03
N PRO A 101 8.26 -4.41 3.11
CA PRO A 101 9.49 -4.08 2.42
C PRO A 101 10.54 -5.11 2.86
N GLU A 102 11.00 -5.93 1.92
CA GLU A 102 12.13 -6.81 2.19
C GLU A 102 13.23 -5.91 2.75
N PRO A 103 13.88 -6.29 3.87
CA PRO A 103 15.12 -5.65 4.21
C PRO A 103 15.99 -5.71 2.96
N GLN A 104 16.46 -4.56 2.49
CA GLN A 104 17.32 -4.40 1.31
C GLN A 104 18.70 -5.09 1.49
N SER A 105 18.80 -6.11 2.34
CA SER A 105 20.01 -6.75 2.82
C SER A 105 20.24 -8.15 2.23
N SER A 106 19.84 -8.41 0.97
CA SER A 106 20.18 -9.70 0.34
C SER A 106 20.60 -9.67 -1.13
N SER A 107 20.61 -8.52 -1.82
CA SER A 107 21.17 -8.41 -3.17
C SER A 107 22.61 -7.89 -3.23
N GLN A 108 23.27 -7.71 -2.08
CA GLN A 108 24.74 -7.64 -1.99
C GLN A 108 25.30 -8.93 -1.41
N THR A 109 24.97 -10.07 -2.01
CA THR A 109 25.94 -11.16 -2.02
C THR A 109 27.04 -10.70 -2.98
N THR A 110 28.05 -10.01 -2.46
CA THR A 110 29.34 -9.89 -3.12
C THR A 110 29.87 -11.31 -3.32
N GLN A 111 29.46 -11.97 -4.41
CA GLN A 111 30.21 -13.11 -4.93
C GLN A 111 31.58 -12.54 -5.29
N THR A 112 32.52 -12.70 -4.37
CA THR A 112 33.93 -12.55 -4.68
C THR A 112 34.24 -13.68 -5.65
N LEU A 113 34.04 -13.42 -6.94
CA LEU A 113 34.33 -14.36 -8.00
C LEU A 113 35.86 -14.40 -8.18
N CYS A 114 36.55 -15.07 -7.25
CA CYS A 114 37.95 -15.41 -7.39
C CYS A 114 38.08 -16.46 -8.51
N LYS A 115 38.11 -15.99 -9.77
CA LYS A 115 38.41 -16.86 -10.91
C LYS A 115 39.89 -17.26 -10.82
N LYS A 116 40.11 -18.50 -10.37
CA LYS A 116 41.24 -19.41 -10.61
C LYS A 116 42.64 -18.76 -10.72
N THR A 117 43.45 -19.06 -9.71
CA THR A 117 44.90 -18.82 -9.60
C THR A 117 45.69 -19.08 -10.89
N ARG A 118 46.57 -18.13 -11.26
CA ARG A 118 47.69 -18.39 -12.19
C ARG A 118 48.63 -19.44 -11.58
N PRO A 119 49.42 -20.20 -12.37
CA PRO A 119 50.22 -21.33 -11.87
C PRO A 119 51.31 -20.96 -10.85
N ASN A 120 51.60 -19.67 -10.65
CA ASN A 120 52.75 -19.20 -9.87
C ASN A 120 52.36 -18.57 -8.51
N GLY A 121 51.17 -18.87 -7.98
CA GLY A 121 50.86 -18.68 -6.55
C GLY A 121 50.62 -17.26 -6.05
N ASN A 122 50.56 -16.22 -6.89
CA ASN A 122 50.16 -14.87 -6.47
C ASN A 122 48.75 -14.51 -6.95
N ALA A 123 47.79 -14.37 -6.02
CA ALA A 123 46.45 -13.87 -6.31
C ALA A 123 46.40 -12.36 -6.11
N THR A 124 46.21 -11.59 -7.17
CA THR A 124 45.93 -10.16 -7.08
C THR A 124 44.41 -9.94 -7.19
N CYS A 125 43.76 -9.60 -6.08
CA CYS A 125 42.36 -9.17 -6.05
C CYS A 125 42.28 -7.67 -6.31
N THR A 126 42.03 -7.26 -7.55
CA THR A 126 41.64 -5.89 -7.87
C THR A 126 40.12 -5.79 -7.83
N ALA A 127 39.59 -5.03 -6.87
CA ALA A 127 38.17 -4.70 -6.81
C ALA A 127 37.81 -3.79 -7.99
N ILE A 128 37.10 -4.32 -8.98
CA ILE A 128 36.50 -3.49 -10.04
C ILE A 128 35.11 -3.11 -9.54
N ILE A 129 34.96 -1.85 -9.12
CA ILE A 129 33.65 -1.25 -8.83
C ILE A 129 33.04 -0.88 -10.19
N TRP A 130 32.07 -1.65 -10.68
CA TRP A 130 31.20 -1.18 -11.75
C TRP A 130 30.10 -0.31 -11.13
N ARG A 131 30.08 0.98 -11.46
CA ARG A 131 28.89 1.82 -11.33
C ARG A 131 28.03 1.60 -12.57
N TYR A 132 26.79 1.17 -12.37
CA TYR A 132 25.69 1.48 -13.28
C TYR A 132 24.73 2.37 -12.52
#